data_AF-A0A7C5ZXC1-F1
#
_entry.id   AF-A0A7C5ZXC1-F1
#
_cell.length_a   1.000
_cell.length_b   1.000
_cell.length_c   1.000
_cell.angle_alpha   90.00
_cell.angle_beta   90.00
_cell.angle_gamma   90.00
#
_symmetry.space_group_name_H-M   'P 1'
#
loop_
_entity.id
_entity.type
_entity.pdbx_description
1 polymer ?
#
loop_
_entity_poly.entity_id
_entity_poly.type
_entity_poly.pdbx_seq_one_letter_code
_entity_poly.pdbx_strand_id
1 'polypeptide(L)'
;MRSLDTAWERANILNDWRKWSVKIREAADETLSSDLLDVYVFGSVATGRLVASSDVDILIVAKNLPKSVIRRTDIKERIIGKAGLPLIHPFEIHLADEDEAKIYFKHIRGNFIKL
;
A
#
# COMPACT_ATOMS: atom_id res chain seq x y z
N MET A 1 15.76 -6.14 -20.59
CA MET A 1 16.00 -5.56 -19.25
C MET A 1 16.90 -6.51 -18.49
N ARG A 2 18.08 -6.08 -18.01
CA ARG A 2 18.96 -6.95 -17.21
C ARG A 2 18.40 -6.97 -15.78
N SER A 3 18.42 -8.14 -15.13
CA SER A 3 17.83 -8.35 -13.80
C SER A 3 18.39 -7.41 -12.71
N LEU A 4 19.64 -6.95 -12.86
CA LEU A 4 20.26 -5.99 -11.95
C LEU A 4 19.63 -4.60 -12.03
N ASP A 5 19.24 -4.14 -13.22
CA ASP A 5 18.65 -2.81 -13.41
C ASP A 5 17.31 -2.71 -12.66
N THR A 6 16.49 -3.77 -12.75
CA THR A 6 15.20 -3.88 -12.05
C THR A 6 15.35 -3.89 -10.53
N ALA A 7 16.36 -4.59 -9.99
CA ALA A 7 16.61 -4.62 -8.56
C ALA A 7 17.04 -3.24 -8.02
N TRP A 8 17.87 -2.52 -8.79
CA TRP A 8 18.29 -1.16 -8.47
C TRP A 8 17.13 -0.15 -8.51
N GLU A 9 16.30 -0.20 -9.55
CA GLU A 9 15.10 0.63 -9.64
C GLU A 9 14.15 0.40 -8.47
N ARG A 10 13.89 -0.87 -8.14
CA ARG A 10 13.05 -1.24 -7.00
C ARG A 10 13.62 -0.72 -5.67
N ALA A 11 14.93 -0.82 -5.47
CA ALA A 11 15.60 -0.31 -4.28
C ALA A 11 15.53 1.22 -4.16
N ASN A 12 15.63 1.95 -5.27
CA ASN A 12 15.45 3.41 -5.28
C ASN A 12 14.03 3.81 -4.88
N ILE A 13 13.02 3.13 -5.42
CA ILE A 13 11.60 3.35 -5.04
C ILE A 13 11.39 3.03 -3.56
N LEU A 14 12.02 1.95 -3.07
CA LEU A 14 11.95 1.53 -1.67
C LEU A 14 12.59 2.56 -0.73
N ASN A 15 13.71 3.18 -1.10
CA ASN A 15 14.32 4.27 -0.31
C ASN A 15 13.36 5.47 -0.19
N ASP A 16 12.63 5.76 -1.26
CA ASP A 16 11.62 6.82 -1.32
C ASP A 16 10.24 6.38 -0.79
N TRP A 17 10.15 5.29 -0.01
CA TRP A 17 8.86 4.70 0.33
C TRP A 17 7.88 5.68 0.95
N ARG A 18 8.35 6.58 1.82
CA ARG A 18 7.51 7.60 2.48
C ARG A 18 6.81 8.51 1.47
N LYS A 19 7.56 8.97 0.46
CA LYS A 19 7.05 9.84 -0.60
C LYS A 19 5.99 9.12 -1.41
N TRP A 20 6.24 7.86 -1.77
CA TRP A 20 5.29 7.04 -2.51
C TRP A 20 4.06 6.66 -1.68
N SER A 21 4.21 6.39 -0.38
CA SER A 21 3.09 6.16 0.54
C SER A 21 2.14 7.36 0.59
N VAL A 22 2.66 8.59 0.62
CA VAL A 22 1.84 9.81 0.55
C VAL A 22 1.06 9.87 -0.76
N LYS A 23 1.72 9.60 -1.90
CA LYS A 23 1.04 9.55 -3.21
C LYS A 23 -0.04 8.46 -3.27
N ILE A 24 0.20 7.31 -2.67
CA ILE A 24 -0.79 6.23 -2.58
C ILE A 24 -1.99 6.67 -1.74
N ARG A 25 -1.77 7.38 -0.62
CA ARG A 25 -2.85 7.94 0.20
C ARG A 25 -3.69 8.94 -0.60
N GLU A 26 -3.06 9.85 -1.33
CA GLU A 26 -3.74 10.81 -2.20
C GLU A 26 -4.54 10.10 -3.30
N ALA A 27 -3.93 9.11 -3.97
CA ALA A 27 -4.60 8.32 -5.00
C ALA A 27 -5.78 7.49 -4.44
N ALA A 28 -5.67 7.01 -3.20
CA ALA A 28 -6.75 6.31 -2.50
C ALA A 28 -7.90 7.28 -2.20
N ASP A 29 -7.60 8.48 -1.71
CA ASP A 29 -8.59 9.53 -1.43
C ASP A 29 -9.34 9.92 -2.70
N GLU A 30 -8.64 10.09 -3.82
CA GLU A 30 -9.30 10.36 -5.10
C GLU A 30 -10.10 9.17 -5.67
N THR A 31 -9.79 7.94 -5.28
CA THR A 31 -10.45 6.73 -5.83
C THR A 31 -11.67 6.33 -5.02
N LEU A 32 -11.58 6.46 -3.70
CA LEU A 32 -12.60 6.02 -2.74
C LEU A 32 -13.37 7.20 -2.13
N SER A 33 -12.81 8.42 -2.18
CA SER A 33 -13.47 9.65 -1.76
C SER A 33 -14.03 9.52 -0.33
N SER A 34 -15.32 9.80 -0.13
CA SER A 34 -15.97 9.73 1.18
C SER A 34 -16.00 8.33 1.80
N ASP A 35 -15.74 7.28 1.02
CA ASP A 35 -15.63 5.92 1.55
C ASP A 35 -14.25 5.65 2.17
N LEU A 36 -13.21 6.43 1.87
CA LEU A 36 -11.90 6.26 2.51
C LEU A 36 -11.98 6.64 3.99
N LEU A 37 -11.54 5.73 4.86
CA LEU A 37 -11.47 5.98 6.30
C LEU A 37 -10.07 6.33 6.75
N ASP A 38 -9.09 5.52 6.39
CA ASP A 38 -7.70 5.73 6.77
C ASP A 38 -6.74 4.90 5.91
N VAL A 39 -5.48 5.31 5.89
CA VAL A 39 -4.38 4.57 5.24
C VAL A 39 -3.23 4.37 6.22
N TYR A 40 -2.67 3.17 6.22
CA TYR A 40 -1.59 2.77 7.12
C TYR A 40 -0.46 2.09 6.35
N VAL A 41 0.78 2.35 6.74
CA VAL A 41 1.94 1.54 6.37
C VAL A 41 2.19 0.56 7.50
N PHE A 42 2.38 -0.73 7.20
CA PHE A 42 2.70 -1.73 8.20
C PHE A 42 3.83 -2.66 7.75
N GLY A 43 4.08 -3.71 8.52
CA GLY A 43 5.08 -4.72 8.17
C GLY A 43 6.52 -4.30 8.48
N SER A 44 7.46 -4.78 7.66
CA SER A 44 8.90 -4.62 7.91
C SER A 44 9.35 -3.14 7.95
N VAL A 45 8.67 -2.29 7.18
CA VAL A 45 8.89 -0.84 7.13
C VAL A 45 8.57 -0.19 8.47
N ALA A 46 7.42 -0.51 9.05
CA ALA A 46 6.97 0.09 10.31
C ALA A 46 7.82 -0.35 11.51
N THR A 47 8.50 -1.50 11.43
CA THR A 47 9.39 -2.03 12.48
C THR A 47 10.86 -1.65 12.30
N GLY A 48 11.20 -0.86 11.28
CA GLY A 48 12.58 -0.45 10.99
C GLY A 48 13.49 -1.57 10.49
N ARG A 49 12.93 -2.69 10.02
CA ARG A 49 13.66 -3.88 9.52
C ARG A 49 13.71 -3.94 8.00
N LEU A 50 13.73 -2.78 7.34
CA LEU A 50 13.73 -2.68 5.89
C LEU A 50 15.02 -3.26 5.30
N VAL A 51 14.91 -4.26 4.42
CA VAL A 51 16.00 -4.74 3.57
C VAL A 51 15.68 -4.46 2.11
N ALA A 52 16.67 -4.46 1.21
CA ALA A 52 16.46 -4.09 -0.20
C ALA A 52 15.39 -4.93 -0.92
N SER A 53 15.14 -6.16 -0.46
CA SER A 53 14.10 -7.06 -0.97
C SER A 53 12.76 -6.94 -0.24
N SER A 54 12.62 -6.04 0.74
CA SER A 54 11.36 -5.84 1.48
C SER A 54 10.28 -5.25 0.58
N ASP A 55 9.05 -5.71 0.76
CA ASP A 55 7.84 -5.02 0.31
C ASP A 55 7.40 -3.97 1.35
N VAL A 56 6.63 -2.98 0.86
CA VAL A 56 5.99 -1.94 1.66
C VAL A 56 4.50 -2.20 1.67
N ASP A 57 4.03 -2.78 2.77
CA ASP A 57 2.62 -3.07 2.97
C ASP A 57 1.82 -1.81 3.29
N ILE A 58 0.81 -1.52 2.46
CA ILE A 58 -0.13 -0.43 2.66
C ILE A 58 -1.51 -1.02 2.95
N LEU A 59 -2.09 -0.71 4.10
CA LEU A 59 -3.49 -1.01 4.42
C LEU A 59 -4.34 0.22 4.15
N ILE A 60 -5.28 0.10 3.23
CA ILE A 60 -6.31 1.10 2.94
C ILE A 60 -7.62 0.61 3.54
N VAL A 61 -8.14 1.36 4.51
CA VAL A 61 -9.39 1.05 5.20
C VAL A 61 -10.49 1.93 4.61
N ALA A 62 -11.56 1.31 4.12
CA ALA A 62 -12.66 2.03 3.48
C ALA A 62 -14.02 1.38 3.71
N LYS A 63 -15.08 2.18 3.63
CA LYS A 63 -16.47 1.74 3.67
C LYS A 63 -16.91 1.21 2.31
N ASN A 64 -18.03 0.47 2.32
CA ASN A 64 -18.74 0.06 1.11
C ASN A 64 -17.87 -0.69 0.07
N LEU A 65 -16.78 -1.33 0.52
CA LEU A 65 -15.90 -2.06 -0.38
C LEU A 65 -16.63 -3.24 -1.03
N PRO A 66 -16.41 -3.49 -2.33
CA PRO A 66 -17.03 -4.61 -3.00
C PRO A 66 -16.52 -5.93 -2.41
N LYS A 67 -17.40 -6.93 -2.26
CA LYS A 67 -16.99 -8.28 -1.84
C LYS A 67 -16.24 -9.05 -2.94
N SER A 68 -16.38 -8.63 -4.19
CA SER A 68 -15.73 -9.25 -5.34
C SER A 68 -14.24 -8.97 -5.34
N VAL A 69 -13.43 -10.03 -5.37
CA VAL A 69 -11.96 -9.94 -5.47
C VAL A 69 -11.56 -9.16 -6.72
N ILE A 70 -12.19 -9.42 -7.87
CA ILE A 70 -11.89 -8.74 -9.14
C ILE A 70 -12.10 -7.23 -9.00
N ARG A 71 -13.25 -6.79 -8.45
CA ARG A 71 -13.51 -5.37 -8.25
C ARG A 71 -12.56 -4.72 -7.25
N ARG A 72 -12.15 -5.45 -6.19
CA ARG A 72 -11.12 -4.95 -5.27
C ARG A 72 -9.78 -4.81 -5.98
N THR A 73 -9.40 -5.75 -6.85
CA THR A 73 -8.20 -5.64 -7.68
C THR A 73 -8.27 -4.41 -8.59
N ASP A 74 -9.40 -4.16 -9.26
CA ASP A 74 -9.57 -2.97 -10.09
C ASP A 74 -9.38 -1.66 -9.31
N ILE A 75 -9.86 -1.60 -8.06
CA ILE A 75 -9.62 -0.46 -7.17
C ILE A 75 -8.12 -0.30 -6.88
N LYS A 76 -7.42 -1.40 -6.55
CA LYS A 76 -5.97 -1.36 -6.29
C LYS A 76 -5.21 -0.85 -7.50
N GLU A 77 -5.49 -1.38 -8.68
CA GLU A 77 -4.83 -0.96 -9.93
C GLU A 77 -5.10 0.51 -10.26
N ARG A 78 -6.32 1.01 -10.01
CA ARG A 78 -6.63 2.44 -10.17
C ARG A 78 -5.82 3.31 -9.21
N ILE A 79 -5.65 2.88 -7.96
CA ILE A 79 -4.84 3.59 -6.97
C ILE A 79 -3.37 3.59 -7.38
N ILE A 80 -2.83 2.44 -7.81
CA ILE A 80 -1.45 2.31 -8.30
C ILE A 80 -1.21 3.24 -9.49
N GLY A 81 -2.13 3.22 -10.48
CA GLY A 81 -2.06 4.05 -11.66
C GLY A 81 -2.12 5.54 -11.33
N LYS A 82 -3.03 5.96 -10.46
CA LYS A 82 -3.15 7.36 -10.01
C LYS A 82 -1.97 7.84 -9.18
N ALA A 83 -1.39 6.98 -8.34
CA ALA A 83 -0.19 7.28 -7.58
C ALA A 83 1.04 7.48 -8.49
N GLY A 84 0.95 7.07 -9.76
CA GLY A 84 2.03 7.13 -10.73
C GLY A 84 3.18 6.21 -10.35
N LEU A 85 2.87 5.08 -9.70
CA LEU A 85 3.88 4.10 -9.32
C LEU A 85 4.52 3.50 -10.60
N PRO A 86 5.85 3.29 -10.60
CA PRO A 86 6.51 2.59 -11.69
C PRO A 86 5.96 1.17 -11.85
N LEU A 87 6.01 0.61 -13.06
CA LEU A 87 5.49 -0.74 -13.36
C LEU A 87 6.05 -1.81 -12.41
N ILE A 88 7.30 -1.65 -11.97
CA ILE A 88 7.94 -2.50 -10.98
C ILE A 88 8.13 -1.67 -9.72
N HIS A 89 7.40 -2.02 -8.66
CA HIS A 89 7.42 -1.29 -7.40
C HIS A 89 7.35 -2.23 -6.20
N PRO A 90 7.83 -1.81 -5.02
CA PRO A 90 7.85 -2.62 -3.81
C PRO A 90 6.54 -2.58 -3.01
N PHE A 91 5.49 -1.91 -3.48
CA PHE A 91 4.27 -1.70 -2.69
C PHE A 91 3.27 -2.85 -2.84
N GLU A 92 2.77 -3.35 -1.71
CA GLU A 92 1.63 -4.26 -1.66
C GLU A 92 0.44 -3.54 -1.04
N ILE A 93 -0.63 -3.37 -1.82
CA ILE A 93 -1.86 -2.71 -1.36
C ILE A 93 -2.86 -3.74 -0.83
N HIS A 94 -3.23 -3.58 0.42
CA HIS A 94 -4.29 -4.31 1.12
C HIS A 94 -5.52 -3.40 1.23
N LEU A 95 -6.68 -3.89 0.77
CA LEU A 95 -7.97 -3.21 0.93
C LEU A 95 -8.78 -3.96 1.96
N ALA A 96 -9.22 -3.24 3.00
CA ALA A 96 -10.00 -3.80 4.09
C ALA A 96 -11.19 -2.91 4.44
N ASP A 97 -12.33 -3.51 4.76
CA ASP A 97 -13.39 -2.80 5.48
C ASP A 97 -13.05 -2.68 6.98
N GLU A 98 -13.93 -2.06 7.75
CA GLU A 98 -13.73 -1.83 9.19
C GLU A 98 -13.57 -3.13 10.00
N ASP A 99 -14.23 -4.22 9.59
CA ASP A 99 -14.16 -5.50 10.29
C ASP A 99 -12.90 -6.28 9.90
N GLU A 100 -12.56 -6.29 8.61
CA GLU A 100 -11.32 -6.85 8.10
C GLU A 100 -10.09 -6.13 8.70
N ALA A 101 -10.14 -4.80 8.83
CA ALA A 101 -9.05 -4.01 9.40
C ALA A 101 -8.74 -4.39 10.86
N LYS A 102 -9.74 -4.76 11.66
CA LYS A 102 -9.53 -5.25 13.05
C LYS A 102 -8.63 -6.49 13.07
N ILE A 103 -8.76 -7.37 12.08
CA ILE A 103 -7.92 -8.57 11.94
C ILE A 103 -6.47 -8.14 11.66
N TYR A 104 -6.25 -7.20 10.73
CA TYR A 104 -4.92 -6.66 10.47
C TYR A 104 -4.30 -6.06 11.73
N PHE A 105 -5.01 -5.17 12.43
CA PHE A 105 -4.51 -4.51 13.64
C PHE A 105 -4.13 -5.51 14.75
N LYS A 106 -4.88 -6.61 14.90
CA LYS A 106 -4.57 -7.68 15.84
C LYS A 106 -3.25 -8.39 15.50
N HIS A 107 -2.96 -8.61 14.22
CA HIS A 107 -1.75 -9.31 13.77
C HIS A 107 -0.51 -8.41 13.82
N ILE A 108 -0.63 -7.14 13.42
CA ILE A 108 0.50 -6.22 13.36
C ILE A 108 0.89 -5.66 14.73
N ARG A 109 0.03 -5.81 15.76
CA ARG A 109 0.32 -5.49 17.18
C ARG A 109 0.89 -4.08 17.39
N GLY A 110 0.33 -3.08 16.72
CA GLY A 110 0.79 -1.69 16.83
C GLY A 110 1.98 -1.31 15.94
N ASN A 111 2.52 -2.24 15.15
CA ASN A 111 3.59 -1.96 14.20
C ASN A 111 3.04 -1.40 12.88
N PHE A 112 2.51 -0.18 12.95
CA PHE A 112 2.02 0.55 11.79
C PHE A 112 2.23 2.05 11.95
N ILE A 113 2.28 2.74 10.82
CA ILE A 113 2.33 4.19 10.72
C ILE A 113 1.07 4.62 9.99
N LYS A 114 0.25 5.46 10.63
CA LYS A 114 -0.89 6.10 9.98
C LYS A 114 -0.38 7.22 9.06
N LEU A 115 -0.85 7.25 7.82
CA LEU A 115 -0.45 8.21 6.78
C LEU A 115 -1.31 9.47 6.76
#